data_AF-A0A661NFN2-F1
#
_entry.id   AF-A0A661NFN2-F1
#
_cell.length_a   1.000
_cell.length_b   1.000
_cell.length_c   1.000
_cell.angle_alpha   90.00
_cell.angle_beta   90.00
_cell.angle_gamma   90.00
#
_symmetry.space_group_name_H-M   'P 1'
#
loop_
_entity.id
_entity.type
_entity.pdbx_description
1 polymer ?
#
loop_
_entity_poly.entity_id
_entity_poly.type
_entity_poly.pdbx_seq_one_letter_code
_entity_poly.pdbx_strand_id
1 'polypeptide(L)'
;ILDGDASGGGHLWPGAPGKTPFPEDWSRDQVMHNVSDIATDPDATWTWQTGRPGSDFTKAGRPSRVEVEGVRDGVNIRVILEPAGEGIITAHPL
;
A
#
# COMPACT_ATOMS: atom_id res chain seq x y z
N ILE A 1 5.45 -5.85 -3.73
CA ILE A 1 4.72 -5.55 -2.46
C ILE A 1 5.20 -6.37 -1.25
N LEU A 2 5.06 -7.70 -1.20
CA LEU A 2 5.28 -8.44 0.07
C LEU A 2 6.74 -8.65 0.43
N ASP A 3 7.50 -9.28 -0.48
CA ASP A 3 8.91 -9.62 -0.25
C ASP A 3 9.86 -8.44 -0.53
N GLY A 4 9.34 -7.43 -1.23
CA GLY A 4 10.04 -6.18 -1.55
C GLY A 4 10.85 -6.23 -2.85
N ASP A 5 11.01 -5.06 -3.46
CA ASP A 5 11.88 -4.80 -4.61
C ASP A 5 12.36 -3.33 -4.59
N ALA A 6 12.87 -2.83 -5.71
CA ALA A 6 13.35 -1.45 -5.83
C ALA A 6 12.22 -0.40 -5.76
N SER A 7 10.95 -0.77 -5.96
CA SER A 7 9.81 0.14 -6.00
C SER A 7 9.04 0.19 -4.67
N GLY A 8 9.13 -0.85 -3.82
CA GLY A 8 8.52 -0.87 -2.49
C GLY A 8 8.52 -2.25 -1.82
N GLY A 9 7.84 -2.38 -0.67
CA GLY A 9 7.59 -3.67 -0.02
C GLY A 9 8.61 -4.14 1.03
N GLY A 10 8.63 -5.45 1.29
CA GLY A 10 9.50 -6.09 2.28
C GLY A 10 8.90 -6.13 3.69
N HIS A 11 7.57 -6.09 3.78
CA HIS A 11 6.83 -6.00 5.04
C HIS A 11 6.22 -7.33 5.46
N LEU A 12 6.27 -8.40 4.64
CA LEU A 12 5.86 -9.72 5.11
C LEU A 12 6.81 -10.19 6.23
N TRP A 13 6.27 -10.71 7.33
CA TRP A 13 7.07 -11.26 8.43
C TRP A 13 8.14 -12.24 7.92
N PRO A 14 9.40 -12.17 8.38
CA PRO A 14 9.93 -11.36 9.49
C PRO A 14 10.22 -9.88 9.19
N GLY A 15 9.92 -9.42 7.97
CA GLY A 15 10.22 -8.08 7.50
C GLY A 15 11.69 -7.90 7.09
N ALA A 16 11.92 -7.03 6.11
CA ALA A 16 13.27 -6.60 5.76
C ALA A 16 13.81 -5.61 6.82
N PRO A 17 15.14 -5.46 6.96
CA PRO A 17 15.74 -4.53 7.92
C PRO A 17 15.17 -3.11 7.81
N GLY A 18 14.72 -2.54 8.93
CA GLY A 18 14.16 -1.18 9.00
C GLY A 18 12.73 -1.06 8.48
N LYS A 19 12.04 -2.16 8.18
CA LYS A 19 10.61 -2.19 7.83
C LYS A 19 9.77 -2.62 9.02
N THR A 20 8.53 -2.14 9.08
CA THR A 20 7.50 -2.64 10.00
C THR A 20 6.85 -3.89 9.38
N PRO A 21 7.04 -5.10 9.94
CA PRO A 21 6.44 -6.29 9.38
C PRO A 21 4.95 -6.39 9.73
N PHE A 22 4.18 -7.03 8.85
CA PHE A 22 2.86 -7.58 9.18
C PHE A 22 2.97 -8.61 10.32
N PRO A 23 1.86 -8.90 11.04
CA PRO A 23 1.86 -9.89 12.11
C PRO A 23 2.42 -11.25 11.65
N GLU A 24 3.15 -11.91 12.54
CA GLU A 24 3.80 -13.21 12.27
C GLU A 24 2.80 -14.32 11.90
N ASP A 25 1.59 -14.26 12.45
CA ASP A 25 0.52 -15.23 12.22
C ASP A 25 -0.27 -14.98 10.93
N TRP A 26 -0.06 -13.84 10.25
CA TRP A 26 -0.74 -13.57 8.99
C TRP A 26 -0.11 -14.33 7.84
N SER A 27 -0.95 -15.09 7.13
CA SER A 27 -0.53 -15.71 5.88
C SER A 27 -0.32 -14.67 4.78
N ARG A 28 0.48 -15.03 3.78
CA ARG A 28 0.68 -14.21 2.56
C ARG A 28 -0.65 -13.80 1.93
N ASP A 29 -1.57 -14.74 1.81
CA ASP A 29 -2.86 -14.53 1.17
C ASP A 29 -3.75 -13.60 1.99
N GLN A 30 -3.73 -13.72 3.32
CA GLN A 30 -4.43 -12.80 4.21
C GLN A 30 -3.91 -11.36 4.07
N VAL A 31 -2.58 -11.17 4.05
CA VAL A 31 -1.99 -9.85 3.81
C VAL A 31 -2.49 -9.28 2.48
N MET A 32 -2.41 -10.05 1.40
CA MET A 32 -2.84 -9.58 0.07
C MET A 32 -4.33 -9.28 0.01
N HIS A 33 -5.16 -10.08 0.67
CA HIS A 33 -6.59 -9.85 0.75
C HIS A 33 -6.89 -8.53 1.47
N ASN A 34 -6.36 -8.35 2.68
CA ASN A 34 -6.58 -7.15 3.48
C ASN A 34 -6.06 -5.88 2.78
N VAL A 35 -4.90 -5.95 2.14
CA VAL A 35 -4.33 -4.83 1.37
C VAL A 35 -5.19 -4.49 0.15
N SER A 36 -5.67 -5.51 -0.58
CA SER A 36 -6.53 -5.30 -1.75
C SER A 36 -7.87 -4.70 -1.35
N ASP A 37 -8.46 -5.20 -0.26
CA ASP A 37 -9.73 -4.70 0.26
C ASP A 37 -9.64 -3.22 0.63
N ILE A 38 -8.58 -2.79 1.33
CA ILE A 38 -8.33 -1.37 1.64
C ILE A 38 -8.11 -0.55 0.35
N ALA A 39 -7.34 -1.06 -0.61
CA ALA A 39 -7.04 -0.34 -1.85
C ALA A 39 -8.27 -0.09 -2.73
N THR A 40 -9.30 -0.93 -2.60
CA THR A 40 -10.54 -0.86 -3.37
C THR A 40 -11.75 -0.42 -2.55
N ASP A 41 -11.54 -0.02 -1.29
CA ASP A 41 -12.62 0.38 -0.39
C ASP A 41 -13.30 1.66 -0.92
N PRO A 42 -14.60 1.64 -1.23
CA PRO A 42 -15.30 2.79 -1.80
C PRO A 42 -15.38 3.98 -0.82
N ASP A 43 -15.21 3.73 0.48
CA ASP A 43 -15.23 4.75 1.53
C ASP A 43 -13.81 5.23 1.90
N ALA A 44 -12.76 4.73 1.24
CA ALA A 44 -11.39 5.14 1.50
C ALA A 44 -11.18 6.63 1.25
N THR A 45 -10.43 7.28 2.16
CA THR A 45 -9.94 8.64 1.95
C THR A 45 -8.60 8.59 1.21
N TRP A 46 -8.58 9.15 0.00
CA TRP A 46 -7.41 9.13 -0.88
C TRP A 46 -6.54 10.37 -0.67
N THR A 47 -5.29 10.14 -0.27
CA THR A 47 -4.30 11.21 -0.05
C THR A 47 -3.18 11.11 -1.07
N TRP A 48 -3.14 12.04 -2.04
CA TRP A 48 -2.08 12.07 -3.06
C TRP A 48 -0.73 12.43 -2.43
N GLN A 49 0.21 11.49 -2.50
CA GLN A 49 1.61 11.65 -2.07
C GLN A 49 2.45 12.30 -3.17
N THR A 50 2.10 12.06 -4.43
CA THR A 50 2.67 12.75 -5.60
C THR A 50 1.57 13.14 -6.57
N GLY A 51 1.88 14.12 -7.43
CA GLY A 51 0.88 14.69 -8.33
C GLY A 51 -0.03 15.69 -7.62
N ARG A 52 -1.05 16.19 -8.32
CA ARG A 52 -2.08 17.03 -7.71
C ARG A 52 -3.19 16.13 -7.15
N PRO A 53 -3.89 16.54 -6.07
CA PRO A 53 -5.09 15.84 -5.63
C PRO A 53 -6.07 15.59 -6.78
N GLY A 54 -6.52 14.34 -6.94
CA GLY A 54 -7.41 13.93 -8.03
C GLY A 54 -6.75 13.69 -9.40
N SER A 55 -5.42 13.78 -9.51
CA SER A 55 -4.73 13.57 -10.80
C SER A 55 -4.15 12.16 -10.92
N ASP A 56 -4.29 11.56 -12.10
CA ASP A 56 -3.71 10.24 -12.42
C ASP A 56 -2.19 10.30 -12.63
N PHE A 57 -1.68 11.45 -13.07
CA PHE A 57 -0.26 11.65 -13.38
C PHE A 57 0.28 12.95 -12.77
N THR A 58 1.55 12.88 -12.37
CA THR A 58 2.36 14.05 -12.02
C THR A 58 2.62 14.95 -13.24
N LYS A 59 3.06 16.20 -13.01
CA LYS A 59 3.49 17.12 -14.09
C LYS A 59 4.59 16.53 -15.00
N ALA A 60 5.38 15.60 -14.48
CA ALA A 60 6.46 14.93 -15.22
C ALA A 60 5.98 13.69 -16.00
N GLY A 61 4.67 13.40 -16.04
CA GLY A 61 4.11 12.26 -16.76
C GLY A 61 4.25 10.90 -16.05
N ARG A 62 4.80 10.87 -14.84
CA ARG A 62 4.79 9.66 -13.99
C ARG A 62 3.42 9.46 -13.34
N PRO A 63 2.96 8.22 -13.11
CA PRO A 63 1.75 7.96 -12.32
C PRO A 63 1.82 8.65 -10.95
N SER A 64 0.69 9.19 -10.51
CA SER A 64 0.53 9.73 -9.16
C SER A 64 0.49 8.58 -8.16
N ARG A 65 1.11 8.78 -7.00
CA ARG A 65 1.02 7.87 -5.85
C ARG A 65 -0.01 8.38 -4.88
N VAL A 66 -0.90 7.50 -4.47
CA VAL A 66 -1.97 7.76 -3.52
C VAL A 66 -1.76 6.87 -2.31
N GLU A 67 -1.93 7.46 -1.15
CA GLU A 67 -2.01 6.78 0.13
C GLU A 67 -3.47 6.59 0.52
N VAL A 68 -3.80 5.38 0.93
CA VAL A 68 -5.04 5.03 1.61
C VAL A 68 -4.70 4.24 2.86
N GLU A 69 -5.50 4.40 3.91
CA GLU A 69 -5.33 3.68 5.16
C GLU A 69 -6.62 2.97 5.53
N GLY A 70 -6.51 1.83 6.22
CA GLY A 70 -7.65 1.09 6.70
C GLY A 70 -7.27 0.07 7.77
N VAL A 71 -8.23 -0.24 8.65
CA VAL A 71 -8.05 -1.26 9.67
C VAL A 71 -8.63 -2.58 9.19
N ARG A 72 -7.85 -3.66 9.24
CA ARG A 72 -8.28 -5.04 9.00
C ARG A 72 -7.69 -5.96 10.06
N ASP A 73 -8.52 -6.84 10.60
CA ASP A 73 -8.15 -7.76 11.68
C ASP A 73 -7.43 -7.06 12.87
N GLY A 74 -7.83 -5.81 13.17
CA GLY A 74 -7.26 -5.02 14.26
C GLY A 74 -5.92 -4.31 13.96
N VAL A 75 -5.38 -4.47 12.75
CA VAL A 75 -4.15 -3.79 12.31
C VAL A 75 -4.49 -2.61 11.42
N ASN A 76 -3.97 -1.42 11.74
CA ASN A 76 -4.05 -0.27 10.85
C ASN A 76 -2.97 -0.39 9.76
N ILE A 77 -3.38 -0.41 8.50
CA ILE A 77 -2.52 -0.66 7.35
C ILE A 77 -2.55 0.55 6.45
N ARG A 78 -1.35 1.01 6.06
CA ARG A 78 -1.17 1.98 5.00
C ARG A 78 -0.86 1.28 3.69
N VAL A 79 -1.56 1.68 2.63
CA VAL A 79 -1.36 1.20 1.26
C VAL A 79 -1.00 2.39 0.37
N ILE A 80 0.10 2.25 -0.38
CA ILE A 80 0.48 3.20 -1.44
C ILE A 80 0.21 2.54 -2.78
N LEU A 81 -0.59 3.20 -3.62
CA LEU A 81 -0.95 2.72 -4.95
C LEU A 81 -0.78 3.78 -6.03
N GLU A 82 -0.62 3.34 -7.28
CA GLU A 82 -0.62 4.15 -8.49
C GLU A 82 -1.87 3.81 -9.32
N PRO A 83 -2.94 4.65 -9.30
CA PRO A 83 -4.22 4.31 -9.95
C PRO A 83 -4.12 4.10 -11.47
N ALA A 84 -3.24 4.87 -12.14
CA ALA A 84 -2.96 4.75 -13.57
C ALA A 84 -1.60 4.08 -13.86
N GLY A 85 -1.01 3.43 -12.86
CA GLY A 85 0.30 2.79 -12.93
C GLY A 85 0.26 1.31 -12.60
N GLU A 86 1.21 0.86 -11.77
CA GLU A 86 1.37 -0.54 -11.38
C GLU A 86 0.23 -1.08 -10.50
N GLY A 87 -0.62 -0.21 -9.95
CA GLY A 87 -1.55 -0.56 -8.89
C GLY A 87 -0.87 -0.42 -7.53
N ILE A 88 -1.03 -1.40 -6.63
CA ILE A 88 -0.45 -1.33 -5.29
C ILE A 88 1.09 -1.41 -5.36
N ILE A 89 1.76 -0.38 -4.86
CA ILE A 89 3.22 -0.30 -4.81
C ILE A 89 3.76 -0.93 -3.53
N THR A 90 3.18 -0.57 -2.39
CA THR A 90 3.57 -1.11 -1.09
C THR A 90 2.43 -1.04 -0.09
N ALA A 91 2.46 -1.92 0.91
CA ALA A 91 1.56 -1.86 2.05
C ALA A 91 2.28 -2.29 3.32
N HIS A 92 1.93 -1.69 4.45
CA HIS A 92 2.56 -1.97 5.74
C HIS A 92 1.69 -1.56 6.94
N PRO A 93 1.86 -2.20 8.11
CA PRO A 93 1.28 -1.72 9.35
C PRO A 93 1.85 -0.36 9.79
N LEU A 94 1.03 0.40 10.52
CA LEU A 94 1.37 1.68 11.15
C LEU A 94 1.74 1.55 12.63
#